data_AF-A0A2N8KM88-F1
#
_entry.id   AF-A0A2N8KM88-F1
#
_cell.length_a   1.000
_cell.length_b   1.000
_cell.length_c   1.000
_cell.angle_alpha   90.00
_cell.angle_beta   90.00
_cell.angle_gamma   90.00
#
_symmetry.space_group_name_H-M   'P 1'
#
loop_
_entity.id
_entity.type
_entity.pdbx_description
1 polymer ?
#
loop_
_entity_poly.entity_id
_entity_poly.type
_entity_poly.pdbx_seq_one_letter_code
_entity_poly.pdbx_strand_id
1 'polypeptide(L)' 'MEITTSQAVATMQKYGGNGVQKLAACWLALDSEKRQRLEQAFEPEFKHYRTMYAEDVKAAA' A
#
# COMPACT_ATOMS: atom_id res chain seq x y z
N MET A 1 -4.37 -11.23 -11.57
CA MET A 1 -4.33 -11.25 -10.09
C MET A 1 -4.62 -9.84 -9.62
N GLU A 2 -5.71 -9.63 -8.90
CA GLU A 2 -5.99 -8.30 -8.31
C GLU A 2 -5.06 -8.13 -7.10
N ILE A 3 -4.22 -7.09 -7.11
CA ILE A 3 -3.31 -6.80 -5.99
C ILE A 3 -4.12 -6.10 -4.92
N THR A 4 -4.25 -6.76 -3.77
CA THR A 4 -4.99 -6.23 -2.63
C THR A 4 -4.30 -5.00 -2.04
N THR A 5 -5.07 -4.09 -1.44
CA THR A 5 -4.48 -2.94 -0.73
C THR A 5 -3.54 -3.40 0.39
N SER A 6 -3.83 -4.52 1.06
CA SER A 6 -2.94 -5.08 2.08
C SER A 6 -1.55 -5.44 1.54
N GLN A 7 -1.45 -5.96 0.31
CA GLN A 7 -0.17 -6.21 -0.34
C GLN A 7 0.57 -4.91 -0.66
N ALA A 8 -0.14 -3.89 -1.15
CA ALA A 8 0.44 -2.57 -1.37
C ALA A 8 0.96 -1.95 -0.06
N VAL A 9 0.23 -2.08 1.04
CA VAL A 9 0.62 -1.61 2.38
C VAL A 9 1.88 -2.32 2.88
N ALA A 10 2.00 -3.63 2.65
CA ALA A 10 3.23 -4.35 2.98
C ALA A 10 4.43 -3.82 2.17
N THR A 11 4.24 -3.54 0.87
CA THR A 11 5.25 -2.91 0.01
C THR A 11 5.60 -1.51 0.47
N MET A 12 4.61 -0.72 0.91
CA MET A 12 4.82 0.61 1.50
C MET A 12 5.66 0.55 2.77
N GLN A 13 5.46 -0.44 3.63
CA GLN A 13 6.30 -0.64 4.82
C GLN A 13 7.74 -1.04 4.46
N LYS A 14 7.89 -1.94 3.48
CA LYS A 14 9.19 -2.49 3.07
C LYS A 14 10.07 -1.48 2.34
N TYR A 15 9.49 -0.68 1.46
CA TYR A 15 10.24 0.16 0.52
C TYR A 15 9.91 1.65 0.57
N GLY A 16 8.85 2.05 1.28
CA GLY A 16 8.48 3.44 1.43
C GLY A 16 9.44 4.22 2.32
N GLY A 17 9.55 5.53 2.06
CA GLY A 17 10.21 6.45 2.99
C GLY A 17 9.38 6.69 4.26
N ASN A 18 9.94 7.42 5.23
CA ASN A 18 9.31 7.64 6.55
C ASN A 18 7.84 8.08 6.48
N GLY A 19 7.49 9.00 5.58
CA GLY A 19 6.10 9.45 5.39
C GLY A 19 5.15 8.33 4.93
N VAL A 20 5.60 7.51 3.96
CA VAL A 20 4.84 6.38 3.42
C VAL A 20 4.71 5.26 4.45
N GLN A 21 5.76 4.99 5.22
CA GLN A 21 5.70 4.00 6.31
C GLN A 21 4.69 4.41 7.38
N LYS A 22 4.62 5.71 7.71
CA LYS A 22 3.59 6.24 8.62
C LYS A 22 2.19 6.16 8.02
N LEU A 23 2.04 6.42 6.73
CA LEU A 23 0.76 6.24 6.02
C LEU A 23 0.30 4.77 6.07
N ALA A 24 1.21 3.83 5.84
CA ALA A 24 0.94 2.40 5.93
C ALA A 24 0.57 1.97 7.36
N ALA A 25 1.29 2.45 8.37
CA ALA A 25 0.96 2.21 9.77
C ALA A 25 -0.41 2.78 10.15
N CYS A 26 -0.74 3.98 9.66
CA CYS A 26 -2.06 4.59 9.84
C CYS A 26 -3.15 3.71 9.23
N TRP A 27 -2.98 3.27 7.98
CA TRP A 27 -3.93 2.38 7.31
C TRP A 27 -4.18 1.09 8.12
N LEU A 28 -3.12 0.46 8.65
CA LEU A 28 -3.24 -0.75 9.47
C LEU A 28 -4.02 -0.51 10.76
N ALA A 29 -3.84 0.64 11.40
CA ALA A 29 -4.47 1.00 12.67
C ALA A 29 -5.95 1.42 12.54
N LEU A 30 -6.41 1.75 11.34
CA LEU A 30 -7.77 2.23 11.09
C LEU A 30 -8.78 1.10 10.86
N ASP A 31 -10.06 1.39 11.12
CA ASP A 31 -11.19 0.53 10.75
C ASP A 31 -11.41 0.53 9.23
N SER A 32 -12.16 -0.45 8.72
CA SER A 32 -12.44 -0.62 7.28
C SER A 32 -12.97 0.64 6.59
N GLU A 33 -13.91 1.36 7.21
CA GLU A 33 -14.46 2.60 6.66
C GLU A 33 -13.39 3.69 6.53
N LYS A 34 -12.55 3.85 7.56
CA LYS A 34 -11.51 4.88 7.59
C LYS A 34 -10.33 4.50 6.66
N ARG A 35 -10.03 3.21 6.52
CA ARG A 35 -9.09 2.68 5.53
C ARG A 35 -9.49 3.08 4.12
N GLN A 36 -10.77 2.88 3.77
CA GLN A 36 -11.27 3.24 2.44
C GLN A 36 -11.13 4.74 2.16
N ARG A 37 -11.44 5.60 3.14
CA ARG A 37 -11.25 7.06 3.00
C ARG A 37 -9.79 7.43 2.83
N LEU A 38 -8.89 6.79 3.57
CA LEU A 38 -7.45 7.02 3.48
C LEU A 38 -6.90 6.54 2.11
N GLU A 39 -7.36 5.39 1.62
CA GLU A 39 -7.01 4.89 0.29
C GLU A 39 -7.44 5.82 -0.83
N GLN A 40 -8.63 6.42 -0.72
CA GLN A 40 -9.13 7.39 -1.70
C GLN A 40 -8.33 8.69 -1.65
N ALA A 41 -7.98 9.18 -0.46
CA ALA A 41 -7.23 10.41 -0.29
C ALA A 41 -5.79 10.32 -0.82
N PHE A 42 -5.16 9.14 -0.72
CA PHE A 42 -3.79 8.87 -1.17
C PHE A 42 -3.76 7.84 -2.31
N GLU A 43 -4.77 7.87 -3.18
CA GLU A 43 -4.94 6.90 -4.26
C GLU A 43 -3.69 6.75 -5.15
N PRO A 44 -2.99 7.84 -5.54
CA PRO A 44 -1.76 7.75 -6.34
C PRO A 44 -0.67 6.92 -5.66
N GLU A 45 -0.46 7.11 -4.35
CA GLU A 45 0.54 6.37 -3.58
C GLU A 45 0.18 4.89 -3.51
N PHE A 46 -1.06 4.55 -3.16
CA PHE A 46 -1.48 3.15 -3.12
C PHE A 46 -1.38 2.48 -4.49
N LYS A 47 -1.75 3.18 -5.58
CA LYS A 47 -1.56 2.67 -6.95
C LYS A 47 -0.10 2.41 -7.28
N HIS A 48 0.80 3.35 -6.94
CA HIS A 48 2.23 3.18 -7.16
C HIS A 48 2.77 1.91 -6.48
N TYR A 49 2.43 1.70 -5.21
CA TYR A 49 2.90 0.53 -4.47
C TYR A 49 2.22 -0.78 -4.87
N ARG A 50 1.00 -0.75 -5.43
CA ARG A 50 0.40 -1.92 -6.11
C ARG A 50 1.22 -2.31 -7.33
N THR A 51 1.58 -1.36 -8.20
CA THR A 51 2.42 -1.64 -9.37
C THR A 51 3.78 -2.21 -8.96
N MET A 52 4.41 -1.61 -7.96
CA MET A 52 5.70 -2.06 -7.47
C MET A 52 5.66 -3.46 -6.87
N TYR A 53 4.59 -3.83 -6.15
CA TYR A 53 4.37 -5.22 -5.70
C TYR A 53 4.25 -6.18 -6.90
N ALA A 54 3.54 -5.77 -7.96
CA ALA A 54 3.40 -6.59 -9.17
C ALA A 54 4.76 -6.90 -9.81
N GLU A 55 5.66 -5.93 -9.81
CA GLU A 55 7.01 -6.06 -10.36
C GLU A 55 7.90 -6.93 -9.47
N ASP A 56 7.85 -6.76 -8.15
CA ASP A 56 8.58 -7.58 -7.17
C ASP A 56 8.20 -9.06 -7.28
N VAL A 57 6.89 -9.35 -7.41
CA VAL A 57 6.39 -10.72 -7.61
C VAL A 57 6.85 -11.30 -8.94
N LYS A 58 6.86 -10.51 -10.03
CA LYS A 58 7.36 -10.96 -11.33
C LYS A 58 8.85 -11.26 -11.34
N ALA A 59 9.64 -10.48 -10.58
CA ALA A 59 11.08 -10.68 -10.50
C ALA A 59 11.48 -11.88 -9.62
N ALA A 60 10.61 -12.28 -8.70
CA ALA A 60 10.83 -13.41 -7.79
C ALA A 60 10.29 -14.77 -8.31
N ALA A 61 9.61 -14.78 -9.47
CA ALA A 61 9.04 -15.96 -10.12
C ALA A 61 9.97 -16.48 -11.23
#